data_AF-A0A7K4B438-F1
#
_entry.id   AF-A0A7K4B438-F1
#
_cell.length_a   1.000
_cell.length_b   1.000
_cell.length_c   1.000
_cell.angle_alpha   90.00
_cell.angle_beta   90.00
_cell.angle_gamma   90.00
#
_symmetry.space_group_name_H-M   'P 1'
#
loop_
_entity.id
_entity.type
_entity.pdbx_description
1 polymer ?
#
loop_
_entity_poly.entity_id
_entity_poly.type
_entity_poly.pdbx_seq_one_letter_code
_entity_poly.pdbx_strand_id
1 'polypeptide(L)'
;AGVFAAKNAGHEHLVVTIHDPEDAKRVREHDPDAIIIAVHTTGYSAGDAEMVRQYTDIVTACASSVVREICGPYAVLQAGSSVPVYALTPAGKHLILLRMAAIDYPLFTTHADLPVSGERCPKPLV
;
A
#
# COMPACT_ATOMS: atom_id res chain seq x y z
N ALA A 1 8.50 -17.75 2.70
CA ALA A 1 7.85 -19.05 3.02
C ALA A 1 6.38 -19.09 2.60
N GLY A 2 5.54 -18.11 2.99
CA GLY A 2 4.10 -18.12 2.71
C GLY A 2 3.72 -18.17 1.22
N VAL A 3 4.33 -17.33 0.37
CA VAL A 3 4.06 -17.30 -1.08
C VAL A 3 4.32 -18.65 -1.75
N PHE A 4 5.46 -19.26 -1.47
CA PHE A 4 5.81 -20.60 -1.98
C PHE A 4 4.81 -21.67 -1.53
N ALA A 5 4.42 -21.66 -0.25
CA ALA A 5 3.43 -22.59 0.28
C ALA A 5 2.08 -22.43 -0.44
N ALA A 6 1.66 -21.19 -0.70
CA ALA A 6 0.42 -20.91 -1.41
C ALA A 6 0.45 -21.40 -2.87
N LYS A 7 1.56 -21.16 -3.60
CA LYS A 7 1.74 -21.68 -4.96
C LYS A 7 1.76 -23.20 -5.00
N ASN A 8 2.46 -23.85 -4.06
CA ASN A 8 2.49 -25.31 -3.96
C ASN A 8 1.11 -25.92 -3.63
N ALA A 9 0.24 -25.17 -2.95
CA ALA A 9 -1.14 -25.55 -2.70
C ALA A 9 -2.08 -25.32 -3.90
N GLY A 10 -1.57 -24.77 -5.01
CA GLY A 10 -2.35 -24.53 -6.24
C GLY A 10 -3.12 -23.20 -6.23
N HIS A 11 -2.78 -22.24 -5.35
CA HIS A 11 -3.41 -20.92 -5.39
C HIS A 11 -2.84 -20.07 -6.53
N GLU A 12 -3.72 -19.56 -7.39
CA GLU A 12 -3.33 -18.82 -8.59
C GLU A 12 -3.13 -17.32 -8.32
N HIS A 13 -4.07 -16.70 -7.59
CA HIS A 13 -4.07 -15.26 -7.30
C HIS A 13 -3.69 -14.99 -5.85
N LEU A 14 -2.54 -14.37 -5.64
CA LEU A 14 -2.02 -14.10 -4.31
C LEU A 14 -2.19 -12.62 -3.93
N VAL A 15 -2.58 -12.40 -2.67
CA VAL A 15 -2.52 -11.09 -2.01
C VAL A 15 -1.63 -11.25 -0.79
N VAL A 16 -0.55 -10.48 -0.74
CA VAL A 16 0.53 -10.67 0.23
C VAL A 16 0.77 -9.39 1.01
N THR A 17 0.66 -9.45 2.33
CA THR A 17 1.08 -8.36 3.20
C THR A 17 2.56 -8.51 3.57
N ILE A 18 3.33 -7.43 3.46
CA ILE A 18 4.76 -7.40 3.81
C ILE A 18 5.03 -6.31 4.85
N HIS A 19 6.05 -6.53 5.67
CA HIS A 19 6.57 -5.53 6.61
C HIS A 19 8.04 -5.19 6.30
N ASP A 20 8.82 -6.15 5.80
CA ASP A 20 10.18 -5.95 5.32
C ASP A 20 10.13 -5.53 3.84
N PRO A 21 10.67 -4.36 3.46
CA PRO A 21 10.71 -3.91 2.08
C PRO A 21 11.37 -4.92 1.12
N GLU A 22 12.38 -5.67 1.59
CA GLU A 22 13.07 -6.66 0.74
C GLU A 22 12.13 -7.80 0.30
N ASP A 23 11.14 -8.13 1.13
CA ASP A 23 10.15 -9.14 0.80
C ASP A 23 9.29 -8.71 -0.39
N ALA A 24 9.02 -7.41 -0.57
CA ALA A 24 8.25 -6.95 -1.73
C ALA A 24 8.93 -7.33 -3.05
N LYS A 25 10.26 -7.15 -3.12
CA LYS A 25 11.06 -7.53 -4.29
C LYS A 25 11.07 -9.04 -4.48
N ARG A 26 11.33 -9.81 -3.41
CA ARG A 26 11.34 -11.29 -3.47
C ARG A 26 10.01 -11.87 -3.92
N VAL A 27 8.89 -11.30 -3.44
CA VAL A 27 7.55 -11.72 -3.87
C VAL A 27 7.37 -11.42 -5.35
N ARG A 28 7.72 -10.22 -5.82
CA ARG A 28 7.56 -9.85 -7.23
C ARG A 28 8.42 -10.70 -8.17
N GLU A 29 9.62 -11.09 -7.76
CA GLU A 29 10.49 -12.00 -8.52
C GLU A 29 9.91 -13.41 -8.64
N HIS A 30 9.16 -13.87 -7.64
CA HIS A 30 8.59 -15.22 -7.63
C HIS A 30 7.17 -15.29 -8.21
N ASP A 31 6.38 -14.25 -8.00
CA ASP A 31 5.02 -14.11 -8.49
C ASP A 31 4.78 -12.67 -8.99
N PRO A 32 5.04 -12.41 -10.29
CA PRO A 32 4.89 -11.08 -10.88
C PRO A 32 3.48 -10.50 -10.74
N ASP A 33 2.46 -11.36 -10.64
CA ASP A 33 1.05 -10.97 -10.61
C ASP A 33 0.47 -10.85 -9.19
N ALA A 34 1.25 -11.18 -8.15
CA ALA A 34 0.80 -11.04 -6.77
C ALA A 34 0.47 -9.58 -6.43
N ILE A 35 -0.62 -9.34 -5.70
CA ILE A 35 -0.90 -8.02 -5.13
C ILE A 35 -0.14 -7.90 -3.80
N ILE A 36 0.75 -6.92 -3.69
CA ILE A 36 1.60 -6.72 -2.53
C ILE A 36 1.16 -5.50 -1.74
N ILE A 37 0.94 -5.67 -0.43
CA ILE A 37 0.48 -4.64 0.50
C ILE A 37 1.54 -4.41 1.57
N ALA A 38 2.19 -3.25 1.57
CA ALA A 38 3.11 -2.84 2.63
C ALA A 38 2.34 -2.31 3.86
N VAL A 39 2.62 -2.93 5.01
CA VAL A 39 2.03 -2.62 6.32
C VAL A 39 3.12 -2.39 7.36
N HIS A 40 2.75 -1.86 8.53
CA HIS A 40 3.68 -1.59 9.64
C HIS A 40 4.91 -0.75 9.23
N THR A 41 4.72 0.26 8.40
CA THR A 41 5.80 1.05 7.78
C THR A 41 6.46 2.08 8.69
N THR A 42 6.21 2.01 10.00
CA THR A 42 6.85 2.88 10.99
C THR A 42 8.34 2.56 11.05
N GLY A 43 9.19 3.58 10.99
CA GLY A 43 10.65 3.38 11.04
C GLY A 43 11.30 3.07 9.69
N TYR A 44 10.53 3.04 8.60
CA TYR A 44 11.11 2.95 7.25
C TYR A 44 12.05 4.12 6.97
N SER A 45 13.24 3.80 6.46
CA SER A 45 14.15 4.75 5.85
C SER A 45 13.63 5.23 4.49
N ALA A 46 14.28 6.23 3.91
CA ALA A 46 13.98 6.65 2.53
C ALA A 46 14.21 5.53 1.52
N GLY A 47 15.24 4.69 1.73
CA GLY A 47 15.51 3.53 0.87
C GLY A 47 14.41 2.48 0.96
N ASP A 48 13.91 2.22 2.17
CA ASP A 48 12.78 1.32 2.41
C ASP A 48 11.52 1.81 1.71
N ALA A 49 11.22 3.11 1.85
CA ALA A 49 10.09 3.76 1.21
C ALA A 49 10.18 3.71 -0.33
N GLU A 50 11.37 3.91 -0.90
CA GLU A 50 11.58 3.76 -2.35
C GLU A 50 11.40 2.33 -2.82
N MET A 51 11.87 1.35 -2.05
CA MET A 51 11.70 -0.06 -2.38
C MET A 51 10.21 -0.43 -2.38
N VAL A 52 9.44 -0.05 -1.35
CA VAL A 52 8.00 -0.31 -1.36
C VAL A 52 7.29 0.47 -2.47
N ARG A 53 7.70 1.72 -2.75
CA ARG A 53 7.14 2.49 -3.88
C ARG A 53 7.27 1.76 -5.21
N GLN A 54 8.38 1.06 -5.42
CA GLN A 54 8.68 0.36 -6.67
C GLN A 54 8.00 -1.00 -6.79
N TYR A 55 7.90 -1.77 -5.71
CA TYR A 55 7.52 -3.19 -5.79
C TYR A 55 6.12 -3.50 -5.24
N THR A 56 5.48 -2.56 -4.54
CA THR A 56 4.17 -2.79 -3.89
C THR A 56 3.01 -2.15 -4.64
N ASP A 57 1.82 -2.71 -4.45
CA ASP A 57 0.58 -2.23 -5.05
C ASP A 57 -0.19 -1.29 -4.12
N ILE A 58 -0.09 -1.53 -2.81
CA ILE A 58 -0.74 -0.75 -1.76
C ILE A 58 0.26 -0.53 -0.62
N VAL A 59 0.28 0.67 -0.05
CA VAL A 59 1.05 0.96 1.17
C VAL A 59 0.22 1.75 2.17
N THR A 60 0.27 1.35 3.44
CA THR A 60 -0.34 2.10 4.55
C THR A 60 0.66 3.12 5.10
N ALA A 61 0.27 4.39 5.25
CA ALA A 61 1.19 5.47 5.61
C ALA A 61 0.79 6.19 6.92
N CYS A 62 0.19 5.44 7.86
CA CYS A 62 -0.41 5.99 9.08
C CYS A 62 0.59 6.75 9.96
N ALA A 63 1.77 6.19 10.24
CA ALA A 63 2.74 6.77 11.19
C ALA A 63 4.11 7.05 10.55
N SER A 64 4.19 7.10 9.22
CA SER A 64 5.44 7.24 8.47
C SER A 64 5.41 8.47 7.57
N SER A 65 6.14 9.51 7.96
CA SER A 65 6.34 10.74 7.16
C SER A 65 7.02 10.41 5.83
N VAL A 66 8.08 9.61 5.88
CA VAL A 66 8.89 9.19 4.74
C VAL A 66 8.05 8.50 3.67
N VAL A 67 7.16 7.58 4.07
CA VAL A 67 6.24 6.92 3.11
C VAL A 67 5.26 7.93 2.51
N ARG A 68 4.76 8.91 3.28
CA ARG A 68 3.86 9.94 2.73
C ARG A 68 4.58 10.79 1.68
N GLU A 69 5.83 11.18 1.94
CA GLU A 69 6.63 12.02 1.05
C GLU A 69 7.05 11.28 -0.23
N ILE A 70 7.46 10.01 -0.11
CA ILE A 70 7.99 9.23 -1.23
C ILE A 70 6.90 8.51 -2.01
N CYS A 71 5.95 7.87 -1.34
CA CYS A 71 4.91 7.07 -2.02
C CYS A 71 3.69 7.90 -2.40
N GLY A 72 3.30 8.87 -1.57
CA GLY A 72 2.10 9.68 -1.76
C GLY A 72 1.99 10.37 -3.12
N PRO A 73 3.04 11.08 -3.61
CA PRO A 73 3.01 11.76 -4.91
C PRO A 73 2.85 10.83 -6.12
N TYR A 74 3.15 9.53 -5.95
CA TYR A 74 3.06 8.53 -7.02
C TYR A 74 1.79 7.68 -6.92
N ALA A 75 0.97 7.90 -5.89
CA ALA A 75 -0.25 7.15 -5.70
C ALA A 75 -1.26 7.45 -6.83
N VAL A 76 -1.91 6.41 -7.33
CA VAL A 76 -3.02 6.51 -8.31
C VAL A 76 -4.39 6.61 -7.62
N LEU A 77 -4.41 6.36 -6.30
CA LEU A 77 -5.55 6.53 -5.40
C LEU A 77 -5.04 6.68 -3.97
N GLN A 78 -5.65 7.58 -3.20
CA GLN A 78 -5.50 7.63 -1.75
C GLN A 78 -6.86 7.39 -1.10
N ALA A 79 -6.92 6.46 -0.14
CA ALA A 79 -8.06 6.28 0.74
C ALA A 79 -7.73 6.83 2.14
N GLY A 80 -8.60 7.71 2.64
CA GLY A 80 -8.46 8.34 3.96
C GLY A 80 -7.45 9.49 3.99
N SER A 81 -7.74 10.52 4.77
CA SER A 81 -6.86 11.70 4.97
C SER A 81 -6.17 11.70 6.34
N SER A 82 -6.80 11.10 7.36
CA SER A 82 -6.20 10.89 8.68
C SER A 82 -5.24 9.70 8.69
N VAL A 83 -5.67 8.55 8.18
CA VAL A 83 -4.84 7.34 8.06
C VAL A 83 -4.74 7.00 6.57
N PRO A 84 -3.76 7.59 5.86
CA PRO A 84 -3.68 7.43 4.41
C PRO A 84 -3.26 6.01 4.02
N VAL A 85 -3.99 5.46 3.06
CA VAL A 85 -3.65 4.24 2.33
C VAL A 85 -3.48 4.61 0.86
N TYR A 86 -2.30 4.36 0.31
CA TYR A 86 -1.97 4.69 -1.08
C TYR A 86 -2.05 3.43 -1.95
N ALA A 87 -2.73 3.54 -3.09
CA ALA A 87 -2.58 2.61 -4.19
C ALA A 87 -1.49 3.12 -5.12
N LEU A 88 -0.48 2.30 -5.42
CA LEU A 88 0.63 2.66 -6.30
C LEU A 88 0.47 2.09 -7.71
N THR A 89 -0.39 1.09 -7.87
CA THR A 89 -0.65 0.44 -9.15
C THR A 89 -2.16 0.42 -9.47
N PRO A 90 -2.55 0.22 -10.75
CA PRO A 90 -3.95 0.00 -11.12
C PRO A 90 -4.60 -1.19 -10.40
N ALA A 91 -3.85 -2.27 -10.16
CA ALA A 91 -4.35 -3.43 -9.42
C ALA A 91 -4.63 -3.09 -7.95
N GLY A 92 -3.72 -2.38 -7.28
CA GLY A 92 -3.93 -1.87 -5.92
C GLY A 92 -5.13 -0.92 -5.84
N LYS A 93 -5.31 -0.05 -6.85
CA LYS A 93 -6.46 0.86 -6.95
C LYS A 93 -7.76 0.07 -7.05
N HIS A 94 -7.81 -0.94 -7.90
CA HIS A 94 -8.99 -1.79 -8.05
C HIS A 94 -9.37 -2.45 -6.72
N LEU A 95 -8.40 -3.00 -5.99
CA LEU A 95 -8.67 -3.65 -4.71
C LEU A 95 -9.21 -2.67 -3.65
N ILE A 96 -8.68 -1.45 -3.58
CA ILE A 96 -9.22 -0.41 -2.68
C ILE A 96 -10.64 -0.01 -3.07
N LEU A 97 -10.93 0.14 -4.38
CA LEU A 97 -12.28 0.46 -4.84
C LEU A 97 -13.29 -0.64 -4.52
N LEU A 98 -12.89 -1.92 -4.64
CA LEU A 98 -13.72 -3.04 -4.20
C LEU A 98 -13.99 -2.97 -2.69
N ARG A 99 -12.98 -2.63 -1.88
CA ARG A 99 -13.17 -2.45 -0.44
C ARG A 99 -14.12 -1.29 -0.14
N MET A 100 -14.00 -0.17 -0.86
CA MET A 100 -14.87 1.00 -0.74
C MET A 100 -16.31 0.69 -1.12
N ALA A 101 -16.53 -0.09 -2.18
CA ALA A 101 -17.87 -0.50 -2.60
C ALA A 101 -18.60 -1.36 -1.56
N ALA A 102 -17.86 -2.06 -0.69
CA ALA A 102 -18.39 -2.87 0.40
C ALA A 102 -18.63 -2.09 1.71
N ILE A 103 -18.51 -0.75 1.70
CA ILE A 103 -18.79 0.11 2.86
C ILE A 103 -20.24 0.59 2.76
N ASP A 104 -21.07 0.28 3.76
CA ASP A 104 -22.48 0.68 3.80
C ASP A 104 -22.70 2.19 4.03
N TYR A 105 -21.68 2.88 4.56
CA TYR A 105 -21.74 4.31 4.82
C TYR A 105 -21.42 5.15 3.56
N PRO A 106 -22.05 6.32 3.37
CA PRO A 106 -21.73 7.20 2.25
C PRO A 106 -20.25 7.56 2.18
N LEU A 107 -19.68 7.47 0.97
CA LEU A 107 -18.30 7.85 0.68
C LEU A 107 -18.25 9.14 -0.14
N PHE A 108 -17.31 10.03 0.20
CA PHE A 108 -17.00 11.20 -0.60
C PHE A 108 -15.70 10.96 -1.37
N THR A 109 -15.76 11.09 -2.69
CA THR A 109 -14.60 10.90 -3.58
C THR A 109 -14.45 12.10 -4.49
N THR A 110 -13.25 12.68 -4.53
CA THR A 110 -12.92 13.82 -5.39
C THR A 110 -11.56 13.60 -6.05
N HIS A 111 -11.34 14.27 -7.18
CA HIS A 111 -10.00 14.43 -7.73
C HIS A 111 -9.20 15.43 -6.88
N ALA A 112 -7.90 15.18 -6.70
CA ALA A 112 -6.95 16.05 -6.00
C ALA A 112 -5.52 15.67 -6.38
N ASP A 113 -4.57 16.59 -6.20
CA ASP A 113 -3.15 16.25 -6.19
C ASP A 113 -2.82 15.50 -4.89
N LEU A 114 -2.11 14.37 -5.00
CA LEU A 114 -1.77 13.52 -3.87
C LEU A 114 -0.33 13.78 -3.39
N PRO A 115 -0.03 13.60 -2.09
CA PRO A 115 -0.93 13.15 -1.03
C PRO A 115 -1.77 14.28 -0.41
N VAL A 116 -3.02 13.98 -0.05
CA VAL A 116 -3.89 14.90 0.72
C VAL A 116 -3.75 14.61 2.20
N SER A 117 -3.40 15.62 3.00
CA SER A 117 -3.34 15.50 4.45
C SER A 117 -4.65 15.94 5.11
N GLY A 118 -5.15 15.15 6.07
CA GLY A 118 -6.33 15.52 6.87
C GLY A 118 -5.98 16.38 8.08
N GLU A 119 -6.93 17.18 8.57
CA GLU A 119 -6.76 18.03 9.76
C GLU A 119 -6.38 17.23 11.03
N ARG A 120 -6.88 15.99 11.15
CA ARG A 120 -6.58 15.07 12.26
C ARG A 120 -5.69 13.92 11.78
N CYS A 121 -4.53 14.25 11.27
CA CYS A 121 -3.52 13.25 10.95
C CYS A 121 -2.74 12.89 12.23
N PRO A 122 -2.60 11.59 12.60
CA PRO A 122 -1.70 11.22 13.68
C PRO A 122 -0.30 11.69 13.31
N LYS A 123 0.39 12.27 14.30
CA LYS A 123 1.78 12.67 14.14
C LYS A 123 2.59 11.41 13.82
N PRO A 124 3.43 11.43 12.77
CA PRO A 124 4.41 10.39 12.55
C PRO A 124 5.20 10.14 13.83
N LEU A 125 5.51 8.88 14.09
CA LEU A 125 6.18 8.50 15.34
C LEU A 125 7.70 8.67 15.28
N VAL A 126 8.24 8.84 14.06
CA VAL A 126 9.65 9.17 13.75
C VAL A 126 9.72 9.95 12.44
#